data_AF-A0A4Q3XXE4-F1
#
_entry.id   AF-A0A4Q3XXE4-F1
#
_cell.length_a   1.000
_cell.length_b   1.000
_cell.length_c   1.000
_cell.angle_alpha   90.00
_cell.angle_beta   90.00
_cell.angle_gamma   90.00
#
_symmetry.space_group_name_H-M   'P 1'
#
loop_
_entity.id
_entity.type
_entity.pdbx_description
1 polymer ?
#
loop_
_entity_poly.entity_id
_entity_poly.type
_entity_poly.pdbx_seq_one_letter_code
_entity_poly.pdbx_strand_id
1 'polypeptide(L)'
;MNLSFGRTFLTGVAVATLLSVAAIPAHAASLRMAWAQDATGLDPHKQTAFSSLRLLELIYEPLVRLDAELSVVPAVADSWEFTGEGKVLTFKLNPNAKFSDGAA
;
A
#
# COMPACT_ATOMS: atom_id res chain seq x y z
N MET A 1 60.92 -14.45 20.45
CA MET A 1 59.74 -15.20 20.89
C MET A 1 59.18 -14.51 22.11
N ASN A 2 58.07 -13.77 21.95
CA ASN A 2 57.22 -13.22 23.02
C ASN A 2 55.94 -12.74 22.34
N LEU A 3 54.85 -13.49 22.46
CA LEU A 3 53.53 -13.16 21.93
C LEU A 3 52.80 -12.29 22.96
N SER A 4 52.53 -11.03 22.61
CA SER A 4 51.62 -10.15 23.35
C SER A 4 50.27 -10.16 22.62
N PHE A 5 49.29 -10.90 23.15
CA PHE A 5 47.91 -10.90 22.65
C PHE A 5 47.16 -9.70 23.26
N GLY A 6 46.92 -8.68 22.44
CA GLY A 6 46.26 -7.43 22.83
C GLY A 6 44.77 -7.59 23.13
N ARG A 7 44.35 -6.95 24.22
CA ARG A 7 43.01 -6.87 24.81
C ARG A 7 42.01 -6.06 23.96
N THR A 8 41.81 -6.39 22.69
CA THR A 8 40.97 -5.60 21.76
C THR A 8 39.67 -6.27 21.32
N PHE A 9 39.23 -7.34 22.00
CA PHE A 9 38.01 -8.08 21.62
C PHE A 9 36.74 -7.75 22.43
N LEU A 10 36.82 -6.83 23.41
CA LEU A 10 35.71 -6.58 24.34
C LEU A 10 34.89 -5.30 24.06
N THR A 11 35.30 -4.47 23.09
CA THR A 11 34.59 -3.22 22.74
C THR A 11 33.68 -3.34 21.51
N GLY A 12 33.57 -4.51 20.87
CA GLY A 12 32.73 -4.72 19.69
C GLY A 12 31.27 -5.13 19.96
N VAL A 13 30.94 -5.56 21.19
CA VAL A 13 29.62 -6.14 21.52
C VAL A 13 28.64 -5.11 22.10
N ALA A 14 29.12 -3.98 22.63
CA ALA A 14 28.27 -3.02 23.34
C ALA A 14 27.49 -2.03 22.44
N VAL A 15 27.80 -1.95 21.14
CA VAL A 15 27.12 -1.02 20.20
C VAL A 15 25.98 -1.70 19.43
N ALA A 16 25.94 -3.03 19.36
CA ALA A 16 24.94 -3.77 18.59
C ALA A 16 23.55 -3.86 19.26
N THR A 17 23.42 -3.51 20.55
CA THR A 17 22.16 -3.61 21.31
C THR A 17 21.34 -2.32 21.38
N LEU A 18 21.84 -1.19 20.88
CA LEU A 18 21.14 0.11 20.94
C LEU A 18 20.25 0.41 19.73
N LEU A 19 20.19 -0.48 18.72
CA LEU A 19 19.35 -0.33 17.53
C LEU A 19 18.09 -1.20 17.55
N SER A 20 17.71 -1.75 18.71
CA SER A 20 16.37 -2.30 18.91
C SER A 20 15.36 -1.15 18.96
N VAL A 21 15.05 -0.58 17.79
CA VAL A 21 13.84 0.20 17.55
C VAL A 21 12.71 -0.68 18.06
N ALA A 22 12.11 -0.30 19.19
CA ALA A 22 10.92 -0.94 19.70
C ALA A 22 9.87 -0.90 18.59
N ALA A 23 9.60 -2.05 17.98
CA ALA A 23 8.50 -2.20 17.06
C ALA A 23 7.22 -1.94 17.86
N ILE A 24 6.65 -0.74 17.72
CA ILE A 24 5.34 -0.43 18.30
C ILE A 24 4.35 -1.40 17.66
N PRO A 25 3.69 -2.28 18.43
CA PRO A 25 2.74 -3.21 17.85
C PRO A 25 1.59 -2.43 17.23
N ALA A 26 1.39 -2.58 15.93
CA ALA A 26 0.26 -1.98 15.23
C ALA A 26 -1.04 -2.49 15.86
N HIS A 27 -1.77 -1.62 16.54
CA HIS A 27 -3.10 -1.92 17.05
C HIS A 27 -4.12 -1.74 15.92
N ALA A 28 -5.08 -2.66 15.83
CA ALA A 28 -6.23 -2.48 14.95
C ALA A 28 -6.97 -1.20 15.37
N ALA A 29 -7.11 -0.25 14.44
CA ALA A 29 -7.81 1.00 14.66
C ALA A 29 -9.20 0.94 14.03
N SER A 30 -10.23 1.24 14.80
CA SER A 30 -11.57 1.47 14.26
C SER A 30 -11.71 2.93 13.84
N LEU A 31 -11.99 3.17 12.57
CA LEU A 31 -12.32 4.49 12.05
C LEU A 31 -13.85 4.65 12.02
N ARG A 32 -14.36 5.70 12.67
CA ARG A 32 -15.77 6.09 12.58
C ARG A 32 -15.88 7.37 11.75
N MET A 33 -16.55 7.28 10.62
CA MET A 33 -16.71 8.40 9.68
C MET A 33 -18.17 8.83 9.63
N ALA A 34 -18.41 10.13 9.59
CA ALA A 34 -19.72 10.67 9.23
C ALA A 34 -19.87 10.62 7.70
N TRP A 35 -21.08 10.37 7.24
CA TRP A 35 -21.40 10.29 5.81
C TRP A 35 -22.52 11.28 5.50
N ALA A 36 -22.42 11.99 4.38
CA ALA A 36 -23.34 13.08 4.07
C ALA A 36 -24.76 12.58 3.70
N GLN A 37 -24.87 11.40 3.12
CA GLN A 37 -26.10 10.73 2.71
C GLN A 37 -25.80 9.27 2.41
N ASP A 38 -26.75 8.35 2.60
CA ASP A 38 -26.51 6.92 2.37
C ASP A 38 -26.10 6.59 0.92
N ALA A 39 -25.44 5.44 0.76
CA ALA A 39 -25.15 4.89 -0.57
C ALA A 39 -26.43 4.31 -1.18
N THR A 40 -26.64 4.58 -2.47
CA THR A 40 -27.80 4.10 -3.23
C THR A 40 -27.64 2.68 -3.76
N GLY A 41 -26.44 2.12 -3.68
CA GLY A 41 -26.12 0.76 -4.12
C GLY A 41 -24.62 0.50 -4.20
N LEU A 42 -24.25 -0.77 -4.40
CA LEU A 42 -22.85 -1.23 -4.41
C LEU A 42 -22.38 -1.74 -5.77
N ASP A 43 -23.20 -1.61 -6.82
CA ASP A 43 -22.83 -1.97 -8.18
C ASP A 43 -22.13 -0.78 -8.86
N PRO A 44 -20.80 -0.81 -9.07
CA PRO A 44 -20.05 0.34 -9.58
C PRO A 44 -20.48 0.74 -11.00
N HIS A 45 -21.12 -0.14 -11.77
CA HIS A 45 -21.63 0.20 -13.10
C HIS A 45 -22.97 0.97 -13.06
N LYS A 46 -23.62 1.04 -11.91
CA LYS A 46 -24.93 1.70 -11.75
C LYS A 46 -24.88 2.95 -10.87
N GLN A 47 -23.82 3.15 -10.09
CA GLN A 47 -23.75 4.27 -9.17
C GLN A 47 -23.34 5.56 -9.88
N THR A 48 -24.10 6.62 -9.65
CA THR A 48 -23.77 8.00 -10.05
C THR A 48 -23.69 8.97 -8.88
N ALA A 49 -24.21 8.55 -7.71
CA ALA A 49 -24.16 9.33 -6.48
C ALA A 49 -22.75 9.31 -5.87
N PHE A 50 -22.27 10.49 -5.47
CA PHE A 50 -20.95 10.64 -4.88
C PHE A 50 -20.79 9.87 -3.56
N SER A 51 -21.83 9.79 -2.74
CA SER A 51 -21.83 8.99 -1.50
C SER A 51 -21.58 7.52 -1.75
N SER A 52 -22.14 6.96 -2.83
CA SER A 52 -21.90 5.59 -3.24
C SER A 52 -20.47 5.41 -3.74
N LEU A 53 -19.96 6.33 -4.57
CA LEU A 53 -18.57 6.27 -5.06
C LEU A 53 -17.55 6.25 -3.91
N ARG A 54 -17.74 7.09 -2.89
CA ARG A 54 -16.87 7.09 -1.70
C ARG A 54 -16.91 5.79 -0.90
N LEU A 55 -18.04 5.08 -0.90
CA LEU A 55 -18.14 3.78 -0.24
C LEU A 55 -17.50 2.70 -1.11
N LEU A 56 -17.68 2.76 -2.43
CA LEU A 56 -17.08 1.84 -3.39
C LEU A 56 -15.55 1.89 -3.38
N GLU A 57 -14.95 3.05 -3.12
CA GLU A 57 -13.50 3.21 -2.93
C GLU A 57 -12.94 2.36 -1.76
N LEU A 58 -13.79 1.91 -0.82
CA LEU A 58 -13.40 1.01 0.27
C LEU A 58 -13.57 -0.49 -0.08
N ILE A 59 -14.23 -0.79 -1.20
CA ILE A 59 -14.63 -2.16 -1.60
C ILE A 59 -13.88 -2.60 -2.87
N TYR A 60 -13.66 -1.67 -3.80
CA TYR A 60 -13.06 -1.92 -5.11
C TYR A 60 -11.76 -1.14 -5.26
N GLU A 61 -10.75 -1.78 -5.85
CA GLU A 61 -9.47 -1.15 -6.18
C GLU A 61 -9.37 -0.96 -7.71
N PRO A 62 -9.10 0.26 -8.21
CA PRO A 62 -8.94 0.53 -9.65
C PRO A 62 -7.56 0.10 -10.19
N LEU A 63 -7.34 0.27 -11.50
CA LEU A 63 -6.00 0.07 -12.09
C LEU A 63 -4.98 1.10 -11.57
N VAL A 64 -5.41 2.37 -11.46
CA VAL A 64 -4.65 3.50 -10.93
C VAL A 64 -5.56 4.37 -10.07
N ARG A 65 -5.00 5.16 -9.16
CA ARG A 65 -5.76 6.07 -8.28
C ARG A 65 -5.07 7.43 -8.17
N LEU A 66 -5.70 8.35 -7.45
CA LEU A 66 -5.12 9.65 -7.10
C LEU A 66 -4.55 9.60 -5.68
N ASP A 67 -3.37 10.17 -5.47
CA ASP A 67 -2.83 10.44 -4.14
C ASP A 67 -3.39 11.75 -3.54
N ALA A 68 -2.89 12.14 -2.35
CA ALA A 68 -3.34 13.34 -1.65
C ALA A 68 -3.00 14.63 -2.43
N GLU A 69 -1.99 14.57 -3.27
CA GLU A 69 -1.53 15.63 -4.16
C GLU A 69 -2.23 15.60 -5.52
N LEU A 70 -3.19 14.68 -5.71
CA LEU A 70 -3.94 14.46 -6.95
C LEU A 70 -3.09 13.98 -8.12
N SER A 71 -1.95 13.35 -7.84
CA SER A 71 -1.13 12.68 -8.84
C SER A 71 -1.69 11.29 -9.14
N VAL A 72 -1.60 10.86 -10.40
CA VAL A 72 -1.95 9.49 -10.80
C VAL A 72 -0.87 8.54 -10.31
N VAL A 73 -1.24 7.61 -9.43
CA VAL A 73 -0.33 6.64 -8.80
C VAL A 73 -0.80 5.19 -9.00
N PRO A 74 0.12 4.21 -8.89
CA PRO A 74 -0.22 2.79 -8.94
C PRO A 74 -1.32 2.36 -7.95
N ALA A 75 -2.15 1.42 -8.40
CA ALA A 75 -3.14 0.70 -7.60
C ALA A 75 -3.03 -0.81 -7.89
N VAL A 76 -4.01 -1.46 -8.53
CA VAL A 76 -3.85 -2.86 -8.97
C VAL A 76 -2.79 -2.99 -10.08
N ALA A 77 -2.58 -1.95 -10.90
CA ALA A 77 -1.50 -1.92 -11.87
C ALA A 77 -0.23 -1.32 -11.25
N ASP A 78 0.86 -2.10 -11.25
CA ASP A 78 2.18 -1.66 -10.79
C ASP A 78 2.81 -0.62 -11.73
N SER A 79 2.54 -0.74 -13.03
CA SER A 79 3.01 0.19 -14.06
C SER A 79 2.10 0.20 -15.27
N TRP A 80 2.18 1.25 -16.08
CA TRP A 80 1.49 1.34 -17.37
C TRP A 80 2.33 2.11 -18.38
N GLU A 81 2.15 1.80 -19.66
CA GLU A 81 2.84 2.46 -20.76
C GLU A 81 1.89 2.74 -21.93
N PHE A 82 2.07 3.91 -22.55
CA PHE A 82 1.41 4.28 -23.79
C PHE A 82 2.34 4.01 -24.97
N THR A 83 1.86 3.27 -25.97
CA THR A 83 2.58 3.00 -27.22
C THR A 83 1.68 3.29 -28.43
N GLY A 84 2.22 3.18 -29.65
CA GLY A 84 1.46 3.38 -30.89
C GLY A 84 0.83 4.78 -30.96
N GLU A 85 1.60 5.82 -30.69
CA GLU A 85 1.12 7.23 -30.66
C GLU A 85 0.02 7.46 -29.61
N GLY A 86 0.04 6.71 -28.50
CA GLY A 86 -0.94 6.85 -27.41
C GLY A 86 -2.26 6.08 -27.65
N LYS A 87 -2.33 5.25 -28.68
CA LYS A 87 -3.53 4.44 -29.00
C LYS A 87 -3.55 3.09 -28.30
N VAL A 88 -2.41 2.67 -27.75
CA VAL A 88 -2.27 1.42 -27.01
C VAL A 88 -1.82 1.76 -25.60
N LEU A 89 -2.59 1.33 -24.60
CA LEU A 89 -2.26 1.45 -23.19
C LEU A 89 -2.11 0.05 -22.60
N THR A 90 -0.90 -0.28 -22.16
CA THR A 90 -0.58 -1.59 -21.58
C THR A 90 -0.35 -1.42 -20.07
N PHE A 91 -1.09 -2.20 -19.27
CA PHE A 91 -0.94 -2.25 -17.82
C PHE A 91 -0.21 -3.53 -17.39
N LYS A 92 0.70 -3.40 -16.43
CA LYS A 92 1.28 -4.54 -15.71
C LYS A 92 0.60 -4.64 -14.35
N LEU A 93 -0.19 -5.71 -14.16
CA LEU A 93 -0.94 -5.93 -12.92
C LEU A 93 -0.05 -6.56 -11.84
N ASN A 94 -0.34 -6.21 -10.59
CA ASN A 94 0.26 -6.84 -9.42
C ASN A 94 -0.11 -8.34 -9.40
N PRO A 95 0.86 -9.26 -9.47
CA PRO A 95 0.58 -10.70 -9.53
C PRO A 95 -0.04 -11.25 -8.23
N ASN A 96 0.06 -10.50 -7.14
CA ASN A 96 -0.48 -10.84 -5.84
C ASN A 96 -1.85 -10.21 -5.56
N ALA A 97 -2.42 -9.42 -6.49
CA ALA A 97 -3.78 -8.93 -6.34
C ALA A 97 -4.75 -10.11 -6.22
N LYS A 98 -5.72 -10.00 -5.29
CA LYS A 98 -6.71 -11.05 -4.99
C LYS A 98 -8.05 -10.41 -4.71
N PHE A 99 -9.13 -11.10 -5.05
CA PHE A 99 -10.46 -10.76 -4.59
C PHE A 99 -10.62 -11.11 -3.11
N SER A 100 -11.67 -10.57 -2.47
CA SER A 100 -11.93 -10.79 -1.04
C SER A 100 -12.21 -12.25 -0.67
N ASP A 101 -12.58 -13.08 -1.64
CA ASP A 101 -12.76 -14.54 -1.48
C ASP A 101 -11.47 -15.34 -1.70
N GLY A 102 -10.35 -14.67 -2.04
CA GLY A 102 -9.06 -15.26 -2.29
C GLY A 102 -8.81 -15.68 -3.75
N ALA A 103 -9.77 -15.48 -4.67
CA ALA A 103 -9.54 -15.71 -6.09
C ALA A 103 -8.46 -14.74 -6.64
N ALA A 104 -7.69 -15.21 -7.62
CA ALA A 104 -6.66 -14.43 -8.31
C ALA A 104 -7.22 -13.59 -9.45
#